data_AF-A0A2V5MST2-F1
#
_entry.id   AF-A0A2V5MST2-F1
#
_cell.length_a   1.000
_cell.length_b   1.000
_cell.length_c   1.000
_cell.angle_alpha   90.00
_cell.angle_beta   90.00
_cell.angle_gamma   90.00
#
_symmetry.space_group_name_H-M   'P 1'
#
loop_
_entity.id
_entity.type
_entity.pdbx_description
1 polymer ?
#
loop_
_entity_poly.entity_id
_entity_poly.type
_entity_poly.pdbx_seq_one_letter_code
_entity_poly.pdbx_strand_id
1 'polypeptide(L)' 'MSITAIETEALGLSADQRARLIDVLWDSLSGSELKAREAAWAAESERRIDAYEAGKLTARDAKDVFADLKKTHRK' A
#
# COMPACT_ATOMS: atom_id res chain seq x y z
N MET A 1 -9.30 4.27 28.08
CA MET A 1 -10.22 4.59 26.97
C MET A 1 -10.37 3.35 26.09
N SER A 2 -11.55 3.09 25.56
CA SER A 2 -11.77 2.01 24.58
C SER A 2 -11.66 2.54 23.15
N ILE A 3 -11.39 1.67 22.18
CA ILE A 3 -11.39 2.04 20.76
C ILE A 3 -12.74 2.67 20.36
N THR A 4 -13.85 2.10 20.84
CA THR A 4 -15.20 2.63 20.59
C THR A 4 -15.39 4.06 21.09
N ALA A 5 -14.79 4.42 22.24
CA ALA A 5 -14.84 5.79 22.73
C ALA A 5 -14.07 6.75 21.80
N ILE A 6 -12.89 6.34 21.34
CA ILE A 6 -12.05 7.11 20.41
C ILE A 6 -12.72 7.27 19.05
N GLU A 7 -13.38 6.22 18.53
CA GLU A 7 -14.15 6.28 17.28
C GLU A 7 -15.29 7.29 17.37
N THR A 8 -16.02 7.28 18.50
CA THR A 8 -17.13 8.21 18.73
C THR A 8 -16.63 9.66 18.73
N GLU A 9 -15.51 9.93 19.40
CA GLU A 9 -14.89 11.26 19.43
C GLU A 9 -14.34 11.67 18.05
N ALA A 10 -13.67 10.76 17.34
CA ALA A 10 -13.14 11.02 16.00
C ALA A 10 -14.24 11.30 14.97
N LEU A 11 -15.38 10.62 15.06
CA LEU A 11 -16.53 10.87 14.19
C LEU A 11 -17.23 12.21 14.50
N GLY A 12 -17.09 12.71 15.72
CA GLY A 12 -17.57 14.03 16.12
C GLY A 12 -16.76 15.21 15.58
N LEU A 13 -15.54 14.97 15.07
CA LEU A 13 -14.70 15.99 14.46
C LEU A 13 -15.25 16.46 13.11
N SER A 14 -14.95 17.70 12.72
CA SER A 14 -15.19 18.19 11.35
C SER A 14 -14.36 17.40 10.32
N ALA A 15 -14.73 17.48 9.04
CA ALA A 15 -14.04 16.76 7.97
C ALA A 15 -12.53 17.08 7.93
N ASP A 16 -12.15 18.36 8.05
CA ASP A 16 -10.74 18.79 8.03
C ASP A 16 -9.96 18.26 9.24
N GLN A 17 -10.59 18.25 10.42
CA GLN A 17 -9.97 17.69 11.63
C GLN A 17 -9.79 16.18 11.54
N ARG A 18 -10.74 15.45 10.92
CA ARG A 18 -10.58 14.02 10.64
C ARG A 18 -9.47 13.75 9.64
N ALA A 19 -9.36 14.54 8.57
CA ALA A 19 -8.26 14.43 7.62
C ALA A 19 -6.91 14.63 8.33
N ARG A 20 -6.80 15.65 9.18
CA ARG A 20 -5.61 15.90 9.99
C ARG A 20 -5.30 14.75 10.95
N LEU A 21 -6.31 14.15 11.57
CA LEU A 21 -6.14 12.99 12.45
C LEU A 21 -5.64 11.77 11.68
N ILE A 22 -6.16 11.53 10.46
CA ILE A 22 -5.69 10.47 9.57
C ILE A 22 -4.21 10.65 9.26
N ASP A 23 -3.75 11.86 8.92
CA ASP A 23 -2.33 12.10 8.63
C ASP A 23 -1.44 11.74 9.83
N VAL A 24 -1.83 12.14 11.04
CA VAL A 24 -1.07 11.86 12.26
C VAL A 24 -1.03 10.37 12.57
N LEU A 25 -2.18 9.69 12.47
CA LEU A 25 -2.27 8.24 12.71
C LEU A 25 -1.48 7.48 11.65
N TRP A 26 -1.59 7.87 10.38
CA TRP A 26 -0.83 7.28 9.29
C TRP A 26 0.68 7.46 9.48
N ASP A 27 1.14 8.65 9.88
CA ASP A 27 2.55 8.90 10.17
C ASP A 27 3.06 8.11 11.39
N SER A 28 2.21 7.86 12.38
CA SER A 28 2.58 7.01 13.52
C SER A 28 2.77 5.53 13.13
N LEU A 29 2.09 5.09 12.07
CA LEU A 29 2.26 3.77 11.48
C LEU A 29 3.46 3.72 10.52
N SER A 30 3.95 4.89 10.06
CA SER A 30 5.03 5.04 9.08
C SER A 30 6.45 4.99 9.69
N GLY A 31 6.61 4.23 10.77
CA GLY A 31 7.86 4.10 11.52
C GLY A 31 9.05 3.56 10.70
N SER A 32 10.18 3.32 11.39
CA SER A 32 11.44 2.86 10.77
C SER A 32 11.28 1.57 9.94
N GLU A 33 10.37 0.67 10.34
CA GLU A 33 10.09 -0.55 9.61
C GLU A 33 9.36 -0.29 8.29
N LEU A 34 8.38 0.62 8.25
CA LEU A 34 7.68 0.96 7.01
C LEU A 34 8.66 1.63 6.03
N LYS A 35 9.47 2.57 6.50
CA LYS A 35 10.50 3.23 5.68
C LYS A 35 11.53 2.24 5.13
N ALA A 36 11.95 1.27 5.94
CA ALA A 36 12.83 0.20 5.47
C ALA A 36 12.17 -0.67 4.39
N ARG A 37 10.87 -0.96 4.54
CA ARG A 37 10.08 -1.72 3.56
C ARG A 37 9.89 -0.96 2.26
N GLU A 38 9.60 0.34 2.33
CA GLU A 38 9.48 1.23 1.17
C GLU A 38 10.82 1.32 0.42
N ALA A 39 11.93 1.51 1.14
CA ALA A 39 13.26 1.53 0.53
C ALA A 39 13.61 0.20 -0.15
N ALA A 40 13.29 -0.93 0.50
CA ALA A 40 13.49 -2.26 -0.08
C ALA A 40 12.63 -2.48 -1.33
N TRP A 41 11.38 -2.00 -1.33
CA TRP A 41 10.48 -2.06 -2.50
C TRP A 41 10.95 -1.19 -3.66
N ALA A 42 11.43 0.03 -3.37
CA ALA A 42 12.02 0.90 -4.38
C ALA A 42 13.23 0.23 -5.04
N ALA A 43 14.18 -0.27 -4.23
CA ALA A 43 15.37 -0.96 -4.73
C ALA A 43 15.02 -2.22 -5.54
N GLU A 44 14.04 -3.01 -5.10
CA GLU A 44 13.54 -4.18 -5.83
C GLU A 44 12.93 -3.80 -7.17
N SER A 45 12.14 -2.72 -7.20
CA SER A 45 11.42 -2.28 -8.40
C SER A 45 12.41 -1.83 -9.47
N GLU A 46 13.38 -0.98 -9.11
CA GLU A 46 14.45 -0.54 -10.02
C GLU A 46 15.23 -1.75 -10.54
N ARG A 47 15.64 -2.68 -9.66
CA ARG A 47 16.36 -3.89 -10.08
C ARG A 47 15.56 -4.73 -11.09
N ARG A 48 14.24 -4.81 -10.94
CA ARG A 48 13.38 -5.57 -11.87
C ARG A 48 13.20 -4.86 -13.21
N ILE A 49 13.09 -3.54 -13.19
CA ILE A 49 13.03 -2.71 -14.41
C ILE A 49 14.33 -2.90 -15.18
N ASP A 50 15.49 -2.72 -14.55
CA ASP A 50 16.81 -2.93 -15.16
C ASP A 50 16.95 -4.33 -15.75
N ALA A 51 16.51 -5.36 -15.02
CA ALA A 51 16.58 -6.74 -15.51
C ALA A 51 15.66 -6.97 -16.72
N TYR A 52 14.48 -6.35 -16.75
CA TYR A 52 13.56 -6.42 -17.88
C TYR A 52 14.13 -5.71 -19.11
N GLU A 53 14.62 -4.48 -18.94
CA GLU A 53 15.24 -3.69 -20.01
C GLU A 53 16.49 -4.35 -20.58
N ALA A 54 17.30 -5.01 -19.73
CA ALA A 54 18.44 -5.80 -20.16
C ALA A 54 18.09 -7.16 -20.78
N GLY A 55 16.79 -7.50 -20.91
CA GLY A 55 16.32 -8.77 -21.46
C GLY A 55 16.55 -9.99 -20.55
N LYS A 56 16.89 -9.78 -19.29
CA LYS A 56 17.14 -10.83 -18.27
C LYS A 56 15.87 -11.26 -17.53
N LEU A 57 14.80 -10.48 -17.63
CA LEU A 57 13.48 -10.76 -17.07
C LEU A 57 12.42 -10.66 -18.17
N THR A 58 11.47 -11.59 -18.18
CA THR A 58 10.33 -11.55 -19.12
C THR A 58 9.09 -10.98 -18.45
N ALA A 59 8.38 -10.11 -19.16
CA ALA A 59 7.07 -9.63 -18.72
C ALA A 59 5.97 -10.61 -19.14
N ARG A 60 4.86 -10.59 -18.40
CA ARG A 60 3.61 -11.26 -18.77
C ARG A 60 2.64 -10.22 -19.31
N ASP A 61 1.86 -10.59 -20.33
CA ASP A 61 0.80 -9.73 -20.83
C ASP A 61 -0.24 -9.46 -19.73
N ALA A 62 -0.63 -8.19 -19.57
CA ALA A 62 -1.55 -7.79 -18.52
C ALA A 62 -2.93 -8.46 -18.68
N LYS A 63 -3.40 -8.71 -19.90
CA LYS A 63 -4.69 -9.36 -20.16
C LYS A 63 -4.71 -10.78 -19.62
N ASP A 64 -3.61 -11.51 -19.79
CA ASP A 64 -3.48 -12.89 -19.29
C ASP A 64 -3.50 -12.90 -17.75
N VAL A 65 -2.79 -11.97 -17.12
CA VAL A 65 -2.78 -11.81 -15.65
C VAL A 65 -4.19 -11.54 -15.12
N PHE A 66 -4.92 -10.59 -15.72
CA PHE A 66 -6.29 -10.28 -15.31
C PHE A 66 -7.27 -11.43 -15.58
N ALA A 67 -7.09 -12.17 -16.67
CA ALA A 67 -7.91 -13.35 -16.97
C ALA A 67 -7.73 -14.44 -15.90
N ASP A 68 -6.50 -14.67 -15.44
CA ASP A 68 -6.21 -15.64 -14.38
C ASP A 68 -6.79 -15.22 -13.04
N LEU A 69 -6.65 -13.95 -12.63
CA LEU A 69 -7.24 -13.44 -11.39
C LEU A 69 -8.77 -13.63 -11.36
N LYS A 70 -9.46 -13.35 -12.47
CA LYS A 70 -10.91 -13.54 -12.58
C LYS A 70 -11.33 -15.01 -12.42
N LYS A 71 -10.51 -15.96 -12.85
CA LYS A 71 -10.77 -17.40 -12.66
C LYS A 71 -10.61 -17.80 -11.19
N THR A 72 -9.61 -17.26 -10.51
CA THR A 72 -9.31 -17.58 -9.10
C THR A 72 -10.34 -17.02 -8.13
N HIS A 73 -10.83 -15.80 -8.37
CA HIS A 73 -11.85 -15.15 -7.51
C HIS A 73 -13.30 -15.63 -7.73
N ARG A 74 -13.51 -16.64 -8.59
CA ARG A 74 -14.83 -17.19 -8.92
C ARG A 74 -15.10 -18.54 -8.22
N LYS A 75 -14.28 -18.90 -7.22
CA LYS A 75 -14.48 -20.02 -6.29
C LYS A 75 -14.84 -19.47 -4.92
#